data_AF-X0R2G3-F1
#
_entry.id   AF-X0R2G3-F1
#
_cell.length_a   1.000
_cell.length_b   1.000
_cell.length_c   1.000
_cell.angle_alpha   90.00
_cell.angle_beta   90.00
_cell.angle_gamma   90.00
#
_symmetry.space_group_name_H-M   'P 1'
#
loop_
_entity.id
_entity.type
_entity.pdbx_description
1 polymer ?
#
loop_
_entity_poly.entity_id
_entity_poly.type
_entity_poly.pdbx_seq_one_letter_code
_entity_poly.pdbx_strand_id
1 'polypeptide(L)'
;MGNNQVTNVADGTATKDAVNFGQLDAVKTTATNANQGWNIQANGGTKQTIAPGATVNFTNADNIAITRNGNTISVATSLNPSFTTVTTTGNLTVGSNQTVGGNQTVTGNSSITGTQTIGGMLTANGGITVASGKTVSMGGNKITNVGNGTVSTDAVNLGQLNTVQTQVNRGFNIKANTGASQKISSGDTVTFENDNNIQITRDGTKIKVATSSTPSFTTVTTTGNSTVGGNQTVAGNSSITGTQTIGGMLTANGGITVASNKTASMGGNTVTNVGDGDITETSTDALMVAIFITSCLQRQTVYVIFTLILQKPIHRLLAMIR
;
A
#
# COMPACT_ATOMS: atom_id res chain seq x y z
N MET A 1 44.34 80.52 105.71
CA MET A 1 45.33 79.42 105.79
C MET A 1 46.06 79.37 104.46
N GLY A 2 47.40 79.44 104.45
CA GLY A 2 48.20 79.21 103.25
C GLY A 2 48.94 77.89 103.39
N ASN A 3 48.72 76.95 102.46
CA ASN A 3 49.44 75.67 102.33
C ASN A 3 49.40 74.69 103.54
N ASN A 4 48.49 74.86 104.50
CA ASN A 4 48.34 73.92 105.62
C ASN A 4 47.34 72.80 105.31
N GLN A 5 47.65 71.57 105.75
CA GLN A 5 46.68 70.46 105.78
C GLN A 5 45.75 70.60 107.00
N VAL A 6 44.49 70.18 106.85
CA VAL A 6 43.52 70.04 107.95
C VAL A 6 43.32 68.55 108.21
N THR A 7 43.55 68.11 109.45
CA THR A 7 43.54 66.69 109.85
C THR A 7 42.38 66.37 110.80
N ASN A 8 42.12 65.08 111.04
CA ASN A 8 41.06 64.57 111.92
C ASN A 8 39.63 64.98 111.53
N VAL A 9 39.37 65.20 110.24
CA VAL A 9 38.03 65.48 109.70
C VAL A 9 37.29 64.17 109.45
N ALA A 10 36.22 63.91 110.21
CA ALA A 10 35.32 62.79 109.99
C ALA A 10 34.54 62.94 108.66
N ASP A 11 33.89 61.86 108.21
CA ASP A 11 33.05 61.92 107.01
C ASP A 11 31.90 62.93 107.19
N GLY A 12 31.74 63.85 106.23
CA GLY A 12 30.59 64.75 106.19
C GLY A 12 29.32 63.98 105.85
N THR A 13 28.25 64.21 106.62
CA THR A 13 26.96 63.52 106.48
C THR A 13 25.78 64.46 106.20
N ALA A 14 25.95 65.76 106.45
CA ALA A 14 25.00 66.82 106.10
C ALA A 14 25.52 67.69 104.94
N THR A 15 24.61 68.41 104.27
CA THR A 15 24.85 69.16 103.01
C THR A 15 25.79 70.37 103.12
N LYS A 16 26.32 70.67 104.30
CA LYS A 16 27.28 71.76 104.57
C LYS A 16 28.52 71.30 105.34
N ASP A 17 28.65 70.00 105.61
CA ASP A 17 29.83 69.47 106.28
C ASP A 17 31.05 69.57 105.36
N ALA A 18 32.23 69.75 105.96
CA ALA A 18 33.48 69.65 105.21
C ALA A 18 33.72 68.18 104.83
N VAL A 19 33.87 67.91 103.53
CA VAL A 19 34.26 66.57 103.06
C VAL A 19 35.73 66.31 103.35
N ASN A 20 36.06 65.09 103.78
CA ASN A 20 37.44 64.66 103.94
C ASN A 20 38.02 64.07 102.64
N PHE A 21 39.31 63.73 102.64
CA PHE A 21 39.98 63.17 101.46
C PHE A 21 39.41 61.80 101.04
N GLY A 22 38.94 60.97 101.98
CA GLY A 22 38.37 59.66 101.67
C GLY A 22 37.08 59.76 100.85
N GLN A 23 36.19 60.68 101.22
CA GLN A 23 34.97 60.94 100.45
C GLN A 23 35.29 61.49 99.05
N LEU A 24 36.27 62.37 98.92
CA LEU A 24 36.71 62.90 97.63
C LEU A 24 37.41 61.84 96.75
N ASP A 25 38.21 60.95 97.33
CA ASP A 25 38.90 59.88 96.58
C ASP A 25 37.92 58.77 96.15
N ALA A 26 36.86 58.51 96.92
CA ALA A 26 35.75 57.66 96.49
C ALA A 26 35.04 58.25 95.24
N VAL A 27 34.72 59.55 95.25
CA VAL A 27 34.14 60.25 94.07
C VAL A 27 35.10 60.22 92.89
N LYS A 28 36.41 60.44 93.12
CA LYS A 28 37.45 60.36 92.08
C LYS A 28 37.56 58.96 91.47
N THR A 29 37.52 57.90 92.28
CA THR A 29 37.50 56.50 91.82
C THR A 29 36.27 56.23 90.95
N THR A 30 35.08 56.68 91.39
CA THR A 30 33.85 56.57 90.58
C THR A 30 33.97 57.33 89.26
N ALA A 31 34.54 58.54 89.25
CA ALA A 31 34.76 59.32 88.05
C ALA A 31 35.78 58.65 87.10
N THR A 32 36.88 58.11 87.61
CA THR A 32 37.85 57.33 86.82
C THR A 32 37.21 56.07 86.21
N ASN A 33 36.34 55.37 86.95
CA ASN A 33 35.64 54.20 86.43
C ASN A 33 34.60 54.58 85.36
N ALA A 34 33.82 55.64 85.58
CA ALA A 34 32.90 56.16 84.57
C ALA A 34 33.63 56.60 83.28
N ASN A 35 34.82 57.19 83.42
CA ASN A 35 35.62 57.70 82.30
C ASN A 35 36.35 56.61 81.47
N GLN A 36 36.36 55.35 81.90
CA GLN A 36 37.00 54.25 81.13
C GLN A 36 36.18 53.81 79.91
N GLY A 37 34.87 54.09 79.86
CA GLY A 37 34.01 53.65 78.76
C GLY A 37 33.83 52.13 78.72
N TRP A 38 33.53 51.58 77.53
CA TRP A 38 33.34 50.14 77.32
C TRP A 38 33.93 49.69 75.98
N ASN A 39 34.25 48.40 75.82
CA ASN A 39 34.88 47.87 74.61
C ASN A 39 33.86 47.18 73.70
N ILE A 40 33.87 47.52 72.41
CA ILE A 40 33.13 46.79 71.36
C ILE A 40 34.05 45.85 70.58
N GLN A 41 33.53 44.68 70.20
CA GLN A 41 34.21 43.65 69.43
C GLN A 41 33.16 42.82 68.68
N ALA A 42 33.45 42.42 67.44
CA ALA A 42 32.61 41.49 66.68
C ALA A 42 33.44 40.30 66.20
N ASN A 43 32.90 39.09 66.25
CA ASN A 43 33.49 37.85 65.73
C ASN A 43 34.97 37.61 66.09
N GLY A 44 35.39 38.01 67.30
CA GLY A 44 36.78 37.86 67.77
C GLY A 44 37.79 38.85 67.19
N GLY A 45 37.37 39.86 66.40
CA GLY A 45 38.24 40.89 65.82
C GLY A 45 38.88 41.85 66.84
N THR A 46 39.49 42.94 66.39
CA THR A 46 40.13 43.93 67.27
C THR A 46 39.11 44.59 68.21
N LYS A 47 39.47 44.76 69.50
CA LYS A 47 38.67 45.50 70.48
C LYS A 47 38.84 47.00 70.28
N GLN A 48 37.73 47.74 70.29
CA GLN A 48 37.70 49.20 70.22
C GLN A 48 37.06 49.77 71.48
N THR A 49 37.73 50.69 72.19
CA THR A 49 37.11 51.39 73.33
C THR A 49 36.18 52.50 72.85
N ILE A 50 34.96 52.50 73.38
CA ILE A 50 33.92 53.52 73.21
C ILE A 50 33.93 54.37 74.48
N ALA A 51 34.48 55.58 74.37
CA ALA A 51 34.52 56.54 75.46
C ALA A 51 33.11 57.02 75.85
N PRO A 52 32.89 57.52 77.08
CA PRO A 52 31.61 58.10 77.47
C PRO A 52 31.17 59.22 76.53
N GLY A 53 29.90 59.21 76.13
CA GLY A 53 29.34 60.16 75.15
C GLY A 53 29.65 59.84 73.68
N ALA A 54 30.50 58.85 73.37
CA ALA A 54 30.70 58.40 72.00
C ALA A 54 29.52 57.54 71.49
N THR A 55 29.34 57.51 70.17
CA THR A 55 28.26 56.79 69.49
C THR A 55 28.79 55.57 68.74
N VAL A 56 28.13 54.42 68.90
CA VAL A 56 28.28 53.27 68.01
C VAL A 56 27.21 53.34 66.93
N ASN A 57 27.62 53.33 65.66
CA ASN A 57 26.70 53.31 64.53
C ASN A 57 26.60 51.91 63.95
N PHE A 58 25.37 51.44 63.71
CA PHE A 58 25.09 50.18 63.03
C PHE A 58 24.52 50.48 61.64
N THR A 59 25.25 50.13 60.59
CA THR A 59 24.88 50.42 59.19
C THR A 59 24.24 49.20 58.53
N ASN A 60 23.25 49.44 57.67
CA ASN A 60 22.68 48.41 56.80
C ASN A 60 23.74 47.83 55.85
N ALA A 61 23.51 46.59 55.42
CA ALA A 61 24.18 45.96 54.29
C ALA A 61 23.11 45.47 53.29
N ASP A 62 23.49 45.16 52.06
CA ASP A 62 22.55 44.91 50.94
C ASP A 62 21.36 43.99 51.29
N ASN A 63 21.65 42.86 51.95
CA ASN A 63 20.66 41.86 52.33
C ASN A 63 20.23 41.90 53.80
N ILE A 64 20.75 42.85 54.61
CA ILE A 64 20.50 42.94 56.05
C ILE A 64 20.02 44.35 56.43
N ALA A 65 18.77 44.43 56.84
CA ALA A 65 18.15 45.63 57.36
C ALA A 65 18.35 45.71 58.88
N ILE A 66 18.87 46.84 59.35
CA ILE A 66 19.04 47.18 60.76
C ILE A 66 18.15 48.40 61.06
N THR A 67 17.35 48.30 62.12
CA THR A 67 16.50 49.39 62.60
C THR A 67 16.63 49.56 64.12
N ARG A 68 16.36 50.76 64.63
CA ARG A 68 16.38 51.07 66.07
C ARG A 68 15.06 51.70 66.50
N ASN A 69 14.49 51.21 67.58
CA ASN A 69 13.39 51.86 68.30
C ASN A 69 13.75 51.94 69.79
N GLY A 70 13.91 53.16 70.33
CA GLY A 70 14.42 53.37 71.69
C GLY A 70 15.75 52.65 71.91
N ASN A 71 15.78 51.74 72.88
CA ASN A 71 16.94 50.92 73.26
C ASN A 71 17.01 49.57 72.50
N THR A 72 16.04 49.26 71.63
CA THR A 72 16.01 48.01 70.87
C THR A 72 16.60 48.20 69.48
N ILE A 73 17.56 47.34 69.11
CA ILE A 73 18.04 47.14 67.74
C ILE A 73 17.36 45.90 67.17
N SER A 74 16.78 46.01 65.98
CA SER A 74 16.24 44.87 65.23
C SER A 74 17.07 44.65 63.97
N VAL A 75 17.49 43.41 63.74
CA VAL A 75 18.27 42.96 62.58
C VAL A 75 17.44 41.92 61.85
N ALA A 76 17.18 42.16 60.57
CA ALA A 76 16.37 41.28 59.72
C ALA A 76 17.01 41.11 58.33
N THR A 77 16.68 40.02 57.65
CA THR A 77 16.95 39.92 56.20
C THR A 77 16.08 40.93 55.46
N SER A 78 16.61 41.52 54.39
CA SER A 78 15.84 42.33 53.45
C SER A 78 14.64 41.55 52.90
N LEU A 79 13.53 42.24 52.62
CA LEU A 79 12.37 41.65 51.94
C LEU A 79 12.67 41.26 50.49
N ASN A 80 13.64 41.91 49.86
CA ASN A 80 14.07 41.66 48.49
C ASN A 80 15.59 41.45 48.47
N PRO A 81 16.11 40.34 49.01
CA PRO A 81 17.53 40.09 49.05
C PRO A 81 18.03 39.70 47.64
N SER A 82 19.21 40.20 47.28
CA SER A 82 19.87 39.91 46.00
C SER A 82 21.09 39.03 46.22
N PHE A 83 21.26 38.00 45.41
CA PHE A 83 22.38 37.05 45.50
C PHE A 83 22.97 36.80 44.11
N THR A 84 24.29 36.89 43.99
CA THR A 84 25.02 36.48 42.77
C THR A 84 25.00 34.97 42.59
N THR A 85 25.10 34.22 43.69
CA THR A 85 25.03 32.75 43.73
C THR A 85 24.30 32.30 44.99
N VAL A 86 23.57 31.19 44.89
CA VAL A 86 22.94 30.50 46.03
C VAL A 86 23.29 29.02 45.91
N THR A 87 24.04 28.50 46.88
CA THR A 87 24.37 27.07 46.99
C THR A 87 23.51 26.45 48.07
N THR A 88 22.75 25.41 47.74
CA THR A 88 21.99 24.61 48.72
C THR A 88 22.68 23.26 48.93
N THR A 89 22.74 22.78 50.17
CA THR A 89 23.28 21.45 50.52
C THR A 89 22.24 20.33 50.40
N GLY A 90 20.99 20.68 50.11
CA GLY A 90 19.87 19.78 49.87
C GLY A 90 18.87 20.41 48.92
N ASN A 91 17.60 20.07 49.07
CA ASN A 91 16.54 20.49 48.16
C ASN A 91 16.24 22.00 48.28
N LEU A 92 16.14 22.69 47.14
CA LEU A 92 15.54 24.01 47.04
C LEU A 92 14.05 23.86 46.74
N THR A 93 13.19 24.34 47.64
CA THR A 93 11.74 24.44 47.40
C THR A 93 11.39 25.88 47.07
N VAL A 94 10.80 26.12 45.91
CA VAL A 94 10.21 27.41 45.54
C VAL A 94 8.69 27.31 45.71
N GLY A 95 8.10 28.11 46.59
CA GLY A 95 6.67 28.02 46.93
C GLY A 95 5.71 28.53 45.85
N SER A 96 6.24 29.22 44.84
CA SER A 96 5.50 29.83 43.72
C SER A 96 6.28 29.57 42.42
N ASN A 97 6.17 30.46 41.43
CA ASN A 97 6.88 30.32 40.16
C ASN A 97 8.39 30.54 40.31
N GLN A 98 9.19 29.72 39.62
CA GLN A 98 10.60 29.98 39.35
C GLN A 98 10.75 30.54 37.93
N THR A 99 11.33 31.74 37.80
CA THR A 99 11.75 32.28 36.50
C THR A 99 13.26 32.17 36.38
N VAL A 100 13.74 31.46 35.37
CA VAL A 100 15.17 31.39 35.04
C VAL A 100 15.41 32.33 33.85
N GLY A 101 16.11 33.44 34.07
CA GLY A 101 16.38 34.45 33.03
C GLY A 101 17.45 34.06 32.01
N GLY A 102 18.10 32.91 32.19
CA GLY A 102 19.13 32.37 31.30
C GLY A 102 18.95 30.85 31.12
N ASN A 103 20.05 30.13 30.91
CA ASN A 103 20.00 28.69 30.71
C ASN A 103 19.79 27.94 32.04
N GLN A 104 18.90 26.95 32.03
CA GLN A 104 18.78 25.95 33.10
C GLN A 104 19.52 24.68 32.70
N THR A 105 20.59 24.34 33.41
CA THR A 105 21.28 23.04 33.27
C THR A 105 20.80 22.10 34.37
N VAL A 106 20.27 20.94 33.99
CA VAL A 106 19.94 19.84 34.92
C VAL A 106 20.89 18.69 34.63
N THR A 107 21.76 18.36 35.59
CA THR A 107 22.77 17.29 35.45
C THR A 107 22.24 15.91 35.78
N GLY A 108 21.15 15.83 36.56
CA GLY A 108 20.39 14.61 36.84
C GLY A 108 19.10 14.54 36.03
N ASN A 109 18.13 13.79 36.56
CA ASN A 109 16.80 13.68 35.94
C ASN A 109 15.93 14.90 36.28
N SER A 110 15.13 15.34 35.31
CA SER A 110 14.01 16.25 35.56
C SER A 110 12.70 15.46 35.60
N SER A 111 11.85 15.73 36.60
CA SER A 111 10.51 15.15 36.70
C SER A 111 9.49 16.28 36.67
N ILE A 112 8.63 16.27 35.65
CA ILE A 112 7.60 17.29 35.45
C ILE A 112 6.25 16.56 35.48
N THR A 113 5.46 16.82 36.52
CA THR A 113 4.14 16.21 36.72
C THR A 113 3.01 16.99 36.05
N GLY A 114 3.23 18.28 35.75
CA GLY A 114 2.34 19.13 34.97
C GLY A 114 2.63 19.10 33.46
N THR A 115 2.04 20.04 32.73
CA THR A 115 2.31 20.23 31.30
C THR A 115 3.64 20.98 31.10
N GLN A 116 4.49 20.48 30.20
CA GLN A 116 5.66 21.21 29.71
C GLN A 116 5.37 21.82 28.34
N THR A 117 5.58 23.13 28.20
CA THR A 117 5.55 23.84 26.92
C THR A 117 6.98 24.17 26.50
N ILE A 118 7.42 23.66 25.35
CA ILE A 118 8.70 24.03 24.74
C ILE A 118 8.41 25.01 23.60
N GLY A 119 8.77 26.29 23.80
CA GLY A 119 8.59 27.33 22.77
C GLY A 119 9.64 27.31 21.64
N GLY A 120 10.69 26.51 21.80
CA GLY A 120 11.77 26.33 20.82
C GLY A 120 11.85 24.89 20.30
N MET A 121 13.06 24.44 19.95
CA MET A 121 13.31 23.06 19.54
C MET A 121 13.51 22.15 20.76
N LEU A 122 12.90 20.96 20.75
CA LEU A 122 13.23 19.87 21.67
C LEU A 122 14.26 18.94 21.02
N THR A 123 15.47 18.89 21.59
CA THR A 123 16.52 17.94 21.17
C THR A 123 16.63 16.81 22.21
N ALA A 124 16.14 15.63 21.86
CA ALA A 124 16.08 14.47 22.75
C ALA A 124 17.08 13.37 22.31
N ASN A 125 18.36 13.54 22.68
CA ASN A 125 19.45 12.65 22.25
C ASN A 125 19.30 11.19 22.72
N GLY A 126 18.56 10.95 23.81
CA GLY A 126 18.24 9.61 24.33
C GLY A 126 16.96 9.00 23.73
N GLY A 127 16.33 9.65 22.75
CA GLY A 127 15.02 9.29 22.24
C GLY A 127 13.85 9.87 23.05
N ILE A 128 12.62 9.55 22.62
CA ILE A 128 11.38 10.00 23.26
C ILE A 128 10.49 8.77 23.49
N THR A 129 10.11 8.52 24.74
CA THR A 129 9.12 7.52 25.12
C THR A 129 7.85 8.22 25.57
N VAL A 130 6.71 7.79 25.03
CA VAL A 130 5.38 8.29 25.41
C VAL A 130 4.63 7.17 26.13
N ALA A 131 3.93 7.51 27.21
CA ALA A 131 3.20 6.52 28.02
C ALA A 131 2.12 5.80 27.18
N SER A 132 1.82 4.55 27.54
CA SER A 132 0.82 3.73 26.87
C SER A 132 -0.58 4.38 26.91
N GLY A 133 -1.35 4.18 25.82
CA GLY A 133 -2.68 4.76 25.68
C GLY A 133 -2.74 6.28 25.56
N LYS A 134 -1.61 6.97 25.30
CA LYS A 134 -1.57 8.41 25.03
C LYS A 134 -1.43 8.68 23.53
N THR A 135 -2.04 9.78 23.07
CA THR A 135 -1.96 10.24 21.69
C THR A 135 -0.73 11.12 21.48
N VAL A 136 0.02 10.89 20.41
CA VAL A 136 1.04 11.83 19.92
C VAL A 136 0.42 12.67 18.81
N SER A 137 0.12 13.94 19.08
CA SER A 137 -0.34 14.88 18.07
C SER A 137 0.84 15.71 17.55
N MET A 138 1.10 15.64 16.25
CA MET A 138 2.07 16.51 15.58
C MET A 138 1.45 17.83 15.11
N GLY A 139 0.18 18.11 15.43
CA GLY A 139 -0.49 19.37 15.06
C GLY A 139 -0.59 19.63 13.55
N GLY A 140 -0.60 18.58 12.72
CA GLY A 140 -0.58 18.69 11.26
C GLY A 140 0.82 18.89 10.64
N ASN A 141 1.89 18.94 11.45
CA ASN A 141 3.25 19.07 10.94
C ASN A 141 3.76 17.78 10.29
N LYS A 142 4.70 17.93 9.34
CA LYS A 142 5.42 16.80 8.74
C LYS A 142 6.41 16.20 9.74
N ILE A 143 6.42 14.88 9.84
CA ILE A 143 7.50 14.13 10.48
C ILE A 143 8.56 13.86 9.40
N THR A 144 9.74 14.47 9.52
CA THR A 144 10.85 14.31 8.58
C THR A 144 11.86 13.27 9.08
N ASN A 145 12.75 12.83 8.19
CA ASN A 145 13.83 11.87 8.49
C ASN A 145 13.35 10.52 9.07
N VAL A 146 12.11 10.11 8.76
CA VAL A 146 11.58 8.79 9.09
C VAL A 146 12.22 7.74 8.19
N GLY A 147 13.02 6.85 8.76
CA GLY A 147 13.60 5.69 8.06
C GLY A 147 12.53 4.74 7.50
N ASN A 148 12.94 3.78 6.68
CA ASN A 148 12.01 2.74 6.22
C ASN A 148 11.66 1.83 7.41
N GLY A 149 10.37 1.59 7.64
CA GLY A 149 9.93 0.56 8.58
C GLY A 149 10.31 -0.84 8.11
N THR A 150 10.81 -1.67 9.02
CA THR A 150 11.31 -3.03 8.78
C THR A 150 10.59 -4.09 9.60
N VAL A 151 9.97 -3.71 10.73
CA VAL A 151 9.08 -4.57 11.53
C VAL A 151 7.65 -4.03 11.56
N SER A 152 6.69 -4.85 11.99
CA SER A 152 5.24 -4.55 11.94
C SER A 152 4.77 -3.37 12.78
N THR A 153 5.62 -2.85 13.67
CA THR A 153 5.33 -1.72 14.56
C THR A 153 6.01 -0.42 14.14
N ASP A 154 6.82 -0.44 13.08
CA ASP A 154 7.53 0.76 12.60
C ASP A 154 6.60 1.73 11.86
N ALA A 155 6.94 3.01 11.88
CA ALA A 155 6.31 4.00 11.02
C ALA A 155 6.69 3.75 9.55
N VAL A 156 5.71 3.84 8.65
CA VAL A 156 5.92 3.74 7.19
C VAL A 156 6.13 5.14 6.62
N ASN A 157 7.19 5.33 5.84
CA ASN A 157 7.45 6.59 5.15
C ASN A 157 6.88 6.63 3.72
N LEU A 158 6.88 7.82 3.10
CA LEU A 158 6.33 8.01 1.75
C LEU A 158 7.10 7.22 0.66
N GLY A 159 8.38 6.93 0.84
CA GLY A 159 9.16 6.14 -0.12
C GLY A 159 8.69 4.68 -0.22
N GLN A 160 8.33 4.09 0.93
CA GLN A 160 7.71 2.77 0.98
C GLN A 160 6.32 2.77 0.31
N LEU A 161 5.49 3.79 0.60
CA LEU A 161 4.17 3.93 -0.03
C LEU A 161 4.25 4.10 -1.55
N ASN A 162 5.18 4.93 -2.05
CA ASN A 162 5.43 5.13 -3.48
C ASN A 162 5.89 3.84 -4.17
N THR A 163 6.67 3.00 -3.47
CA THR A 163 7.08 1.68 -3.98
C THR A 163 5.87 0.77 -4.18
N VAL A 164 4.96 0.71 -3.21
CA VAL A 164 3.68 -0.04 -3.33
C VAL A 164 2.85 0.52 -4.49
N GLN A 165 2.69 1.85 -4.57
CA GLN A 165 1.94 2.52 -5.64
C GLN A 165 2.53 2.20 -7.03
N THR A 166 3.86 2.15 -7.16
CA THR A 166 4.53 1.77 -8.42
C THR A 166 4.20 0.35 -8.83
N GLN A 167 4.18 -0.60 -7.89
CA GLN A 167 3.83 -2.00 -8.21
C GLN A 167 2.35 -2.16 -8.58
N VAL A 168 1.43 -1.46 -7.89
CA VAL A 168 0.00 -1.47 -8.22
C VAL A 168 -0.25 -0.84 -9.60
N ASN A 169 0.37 0.31 -9.89
CA ASN A 169 0.19 1.03 -11.16
C ASN A 169 0.85 0.34 -12.36
N ARG A 170 1.76 -0.62 -12.13
CA ARG A 170 2.43 -1.40 -13.18
C ARG A 170 1.46 -2.26 -13.98
N GLY A 171 0.35 -2.71 -13.36
CA GLY A 171 -0.68 -3.50 -14.04
C GLY A 171 -0.13 -4.79 -14.67
N PHE A 172 -0.78 -5.25 -15.74
CA PHE A 172 -0.31 -6.37 -16.57
C PHE A 172 -0.48 -6.07 -18.06
N ASN A 173 0.14 -6.87 -18.92
CA ASN A 173 0.00 -6.76 -20.38
C ASN A 173 -0.87 -7.91 -20.92
N ILE A 174 -1.79 -7.60 -21.82
CA ILE A 174 -2.55 -8.58 -22.60
C ILE A 174 -2.13 -8.52 -24.08
N LYS A 175 -2.05 -9.68 -24.72
CA LYS A 175 -1.76 -9.83 -26.15
C LYS A 175 -2.45 -11.08 -26.67
N ALA A 176 -3.09 -10.95 -27.84
CA ALA A 176 -3.64 -12.08 -28.59
C ALA A 176 -2.76 -12.34 -29.84
N ASN A 177 -2.35 -13.60 -30.03
CA ASN A 177 -1.59 -14.05 -31.20
C ASN A 177 -0.37 -13.16 -31.51
N THR A 178 -0.26 -12.67 -32.74
CA THR A 178 0.80 -11.77 -33.21
C THR A 178 0.52 -10.29 -32.92
N GLY A 179 -0.64 -9.94 -32.36
CA GLY A 179 -1.08 -8.55 -32.13
C GLY A 179 -0.15 -7.72 -31.22
N ALA A 180 -0.42 -6.42 -31.14
CA ALA A 180 0.27 -5.54 -30.20
C ALA A 180 0.00 -5.94 -28.74
N SER A 181 0.96 -5.66 -27.86
CA SER A 181 0.78 -5.81 -26.42
C SER A 181 0.08 -4.58 -25.86
N GLN A 182 -1.08 -4.75 -25.22
CA GLN A 182 -1.82 -3.69 -24.55
C GLN A 182 -1.62 -3.76 -23.04
N LYS A 183 -1.29 -2.63 -22.40
CA LYS A 183 -1.26 -2.54 -20.94
C LYS A 183 -2.69 -2.42 -20.40
N ILE A 184 -2.98 -3.22 -19.38
CA ILE A 184 -4.17 -3.17 -18.53
C ILE A 184 -3.70 -2.69 -17.16
N SER A 185 -4.17 -1.51 -16.75
CA SER A 185 -3.81 -0.85 -15.50
C SER A 185 -4.73 -1.30 -14.36
N SER A 186 -4.37 -0.96 -13.12
CA SER A 186 -5.23 -1.22 -11.97
C SER A 186 -6.55 -0.43 -12.10
N GLY A 187 -7.68 -1.13 -12.08
CA GLY A 187 -9.02 -0.57 -12.31
C GLY A 187 -9.56 -0.74 -13.74
N ASP A 188 -8.72 -1.09 -14.72
CA ASP A 188 -9.16 -1.33 -16.10
C ASP A 188 -9.93 -2.67 -16.21
N THR A 189 -10.87 -2.74 -17.16
CA THR A 189 -11.65 -3.96 -17.46
C THR A 189 -11.19 -4.58 -18.78
N VAL A 190 -11.07 -5.91 -18.80
CA VAL A 190 -10.86 -6.70 -20.04
C VAL A 190 -12.18 -7.36 -20.43
N THR A 191 -12.70 -7.00 -21.61
CA THR A 191 -13.89 -7.62 -22.20
C THR A 191 -13.47 -8.78 -23.11
N PHE A 192 -14.20 -9.88 -23.04
CA PHE A 192 -14.14 -10.98 -24.02
C PHE A 192 -15.49 -11.00 -24.74
N GLU A 193 -15.47 -10.81 -26.06
CA GLU A 193 -16.67 -10.67 -26.88
C GLU A 193 -17.03 -11.99 -27.59
N ASN A 194 -18.32 -12.20 -27.80
CA ASN A 194 -18.83 -13.35 -28.57
C ASN A 194 -18.80 -13.04 -30.06
N ASP A 195 -18.66 -14.09 -30.87
CA ASP A 195 -18.76 -14.02 -32.33
C ASP A 195 -19.68 -15.16 -32.82
N ASN A 196 -20.13 -15.13 -34.08
CA ASN A 196 -21.17 -16.00 -34.64
C ASN A 196 -20.99 -17.49 -34.29
N ASN A 197 -19.74 -17.98 -34.40
CA ASN A 197 -19.40 -19.38 -34.16
C ASN A 197 -18.79 -19.66 -32.78
N ILE A 198 -18.51 -18.64 -31.96
CA ILE A 198 -17.82 -18.76 -30.68
C ILE A 198 -18.59 -18.04 -29.57
N GLN A 199 -19.06 -18.80 -28.59
CA GLN A 199 -19.76 -18.32 -27.41
C GLN A 199 -18.80 -18.29 -26.22
N ILE A 200 -18.62 -17.10 -25.63
CA ILE A 200 -17.85 -16.89 -24.40
C ILE A 200 -18.81 -16.59 -23.26
N THR A 201 -18.56 -17.23 -22.11
CA THR A 201 -19.33 -17.04 -20.87
C THR A 201 -18.38 -16.96 -19.68
N ARG A 202 -18.79 -16.31 -18.59
CA ARG A 202 -18.01 -16.21 -17.35
C ARG A 202 -18.80 -16.76 -16.17
N ASP A 203 -18.15 -17.61 -15.38
CA ASP A 203 -18.62 -18.07 -14.08
C ASP A 203 -17.52 -17.76 -13.04
N GLY A 204 -17.77 -16.79 -12.16
CA GLY A 204 -16.76 -16.29 -11.22
C GLY A 204 -15.46 -15.85 -11.92
N THR A 205 -14.36 -16.55 -11.63
CA THR A 205 -13.03 -16.33 -12.23
C THR A 205 -12.77 -17.17 -13.49
N LYS A 206 -13.71 -18.04 -13.90
CA LYS A 206 -13.57 -18.90 -15.08
C LYS A 206 -14.15 -18.24 -16.31
N ILE A 207 -13.36 -18.16 -17.39
CA ILE A 207 -13.84 -17.89 -18.74
C ILE A 207 -14.06 -19.23 -19.44
N LYS A 208 -15.26 -19.47 -19.95
CA LYS A 208 -15.61 -20.64 -20.76
C LYS A 208 -15.83 -20.20 -22.20
N VAL A 209 -15.00 -20.73 -23.10
CA VAL A 209 -15.13 -20.57 -24.55
C VAL A 209 -15.71 -21.87 -25.12
N ALA A 210 -16.74 -21.76 -25.94
CA ALA A 210 -17.39 -22.90 -26.61
C ALA A 210 -17.74 -22.54 -28.06
N THR A 211 -17.92 -23.54 -28.92
CA THR A 211 -18.56 -23.33 -30.21
C THR A 211 -20.05 -23.00 -30.02
N SER A 212 -20.61 -22.20 -30.92
CA SER A 212 -22.05 -21.98 -31.01
C SER A 212 -22.80 -23.31 -31.15
N SER A 213 -24.03 -23.39 -30.62
CA SER A 213 -24.94 -24.53 -30.81
C SER A 213 -25.48 -24.62 -32.24
N THR A 214 -25.45 -23.52 -32.99
CA THR A 214 -25.87 -23.43 -34.38
C THR A 214 -24.79 -22.68 -35.19
N PRO A 215 -23.60 -23.27 -35.39
CA PRO A 215 -22.52 -22.61 -36.10
C PRO A 215 -22.83 -22.53 -37.60
N SER A 216 -22.51 -21.40 -38.22
CA SER A 216 -22.72 -21.14 -39.65
C SER A 216 -21.39 -20.93 -40.37
N PHE A 217 -21.23 -21.57 -41.52
CA PHE A 217 -20.02 -21.47 -42.35
C PHE A 217 -20.41 -21.24 -43.81
N THR A 218 -19.75 -20.29 -44.48
CA THR A 218 -19.90 -20.07 -45.93
C THR A 218 -19.30 -21.23 -46.74
N THR A 219 -18.17 -21.77 -46.27
CA THR A 219 -17.47 -22.89 -46.88
C THR A 219 -16.84 -23.74 -45.77
N VAL A 220 -16.90 -25.06 -45.91
CA VAL A 220 -16.20 -26.02 -45.04
C VAL A 220 -15.26 -26.85 -45.91
N THR A 221 -13.96 -26.69 -45.70
CA THR A 221 -12.92 -27.50 -46.36
C THR A 221 -12.36 -28.50 -45.36
N THR A 222 -12.48 -29.79 -45.64
CA THR A 222 -11.87 -30.86 -44.83
C THR A 222 -10.59 -31.35 -45.50
N THR A 223 -9.56 -31.64 -44.71
CA THR A 223 -8.30 -32.26 -45.18
C THR A 223 -8.40 -33.78 -45.37
N GLY A 224 -9.51 -34.36 -44.92
CA GLY A 224 -9.87 -35.76 -45.11
C GLY A 224 -11.38 -35.92 -45.27
N ASN A 225 -11.90 -37.10 -44.94
CA ASN A 225 -13.32 -37.42 -45.08
C ASN A 225 -14.21 -36.50 -44.23
N SER A 226 -15.32 -36.05 -44.81
CA SER A 226 -16.42 -35.43 -44.06
C SER A 226 -17.49 -36.49 -43.77
N THR A 227 -17.94 -36.58 -42.52
CA THR A 227 -19.00 -37.49 -42.10
C THR A 227 -20.14 -36.69 -41.51
N VAL A 228 -21.31 -36.74 -42.15
CA VAL A 228 -22.56 -36.19 -41.60
C VAL A 228 -23.29 -37.32 -40.89
N GLY A 229 -23.46 -37.22 -39.57
CA GLY A 229 -24.11 -38.27 -38.75
C GLY A 229 -25.63 -38.39 -38.93
N GLY A 230 -26.21 -37.66 -39.89
CA GLY A 230 -27.63 -37.62 -40.20
C GLY A 230 -27.84 -37.19 -41.66
N ASN A 231 -29.01 -36.64 -41.97
CA ASN A 231 -29.33 -36.26 -43.35
C ASN A 231 -28.46 -35.07 -43.84
N GLN A 232 -27.90 -35.20 -45.04
CA GLN A 232 -27.30 -34.07 -45.77
C GLN A 232 -28.32 -33.51 -46.77
N THR A 233 -28.67 -32.23 -46.62
CA THR A 233 -29.44 -31.49 -47.62
C THR A 233 -28.50 -30.55 -48.37
N VAL A 234 -28.50 -30.63 -49.70
CA VAL A 234 -27.76 -29.72 -50.57
C VAL A 234 -28.78 -28.88 -51.33
N ALA A 235 -28.81 -27.57 -51.09
CA ALA A 235 -29.81 -26.67 -51.71
C ALA A 235 -29.48 -26.32 -53.17
N GLY A 236 -28.23 -26.50 -53.57
CA GLY A 236 -27.77 -26.35 -54.96
C GLY A 236 -27.26 -27.67 -55.54
N ASN A 237 -26.35 -27.60 -56.50
CA ASN A 237 -25.77 -28.78 -57.13
C ASN A 237 -24.74 -29.46 -56.21
N SER A 238 -24.77 -30.79 -56.16
CA SER A 238 -23.65 -31.60 -55.66
C SER A 238 -22.73 -31.97 -56.83
N SER A 239 -21.42 -31.74 -56.67
CA SER A 239 -20.40 -32.14 -57.65
C SER A 239 -19.46 -33.14 -56.99
N ILE A 240 -19.36 -34.33 -57.59
CA ILE A 240 -18.54 -35.43 -57.08
C ILE A 240 -17.58 -35.82 -58.21
N THR A 241 -16.29 -35.54 -58.02
CA THR A 241 -15.22 -35.83 -59.00
C THR A 241 -14.67 -37.25 -58.86
N GLY A 242 -14.85 -37.87 -57.69
CA GLY A 242 -14.53 -39.27 -57.42
C GLY A 242 -15.72 -40.20 -57.61
N THR A 243 -15.68 -41.38 -57.00
CA THR A 243 -16.81 -42.31 -56.96
C THR A 243 -17.80 -41.92 -55.87
N GLN A 244 -19.10 -41.96 -56.18
CA GLN A 244 -20.17 -41.95 -55.18
C GLN A 244 -20.68 -43.37 -54.96
N THR A 245 -20.70 -43.82 -53.71
CA THR A 245 -21.36 -45.07 -53.31
C THR A 245 -22.62 -44.72 -52.53
N ILE A 246 -23.77 -45.26 -52.94
CA ILE A 246 -25.05 -45.11 -52.24
C ILE A 246 -25.39 -46.48 -51.66
N GLY A 247 -25.39 -46.60 -50.33
CA GLY A 247 -25.68 -47.87 -49.64
C GLY A 247 -27.17 -48.24 -49.55
N GLY A 248 -28.06 -47.33 -49.98
CA GLY A 248 -29.50 -47.52 -50.02
C GLY A 248 -30.06 -47.25 -51.42
N MET A 249 -31.33 -46.83 -51.49
CA MET A 249 -31.98 -46.46 -52.75
C MET A 249 -31.55 -45.06 -53.23
N LEU A 250 -31.30 -44.91 -54.53
CA LEU A 250 -31.20 -43.61 -55.20
C LEU A 250 -32.56 -43.26 -55.81
N THR A 251 -33.12 -42.11 -55.43
CA THR A 251 -34.33 -41.54 -56.03
C THR A 251 -33.96 -40.26 -56.77
N ALA A 252 -34.24 -40.20 -58.08
CA ALA A 252 -33.88 -39.08 -58.94
C ALA A 252 -35.12 -38.51 -59.66
N ASN A 253 -35.68 -37.42 -59.12
CA ASN A 253 -36.93 -36.83 -59.61
C ASN A 253 -36.81 -36.17 -61.01
N GLY A 254 -35.59 -35.81 -61.44
CA GLY A 254 -35.31 -35.20 -62.74
C GLY A 254 -34.74 -36.18 -63.79
N GLY A 255 -34.77 -37.48 -63.51
CA GLY A 255 -34.10 -38.50 -64.33
C GLY A 255 -32.60 -38.66 -64.01
N ILE A 256 -31.95 -39.59 -64.71
CA ILE A 256 -30.51 -39.88 -64.58
C ILE A 256 -29.88 -39.83 -65.97
N THR A 257 -28.95 -38.89 -66.17
CA THR A 257 -28.17 -38.78 -67.40
C THR A 257 -26.79 -39.39 -67.22
N VAL A 258 -26.45 -40.37 -68.07
CA VAL A 258 -25.10 -40.93 -68.15
C VAL A 258 -24.37 -40.23 -69.30
N ALA A 259 -23.16 -39.73 -69.03
CA ALA A 259 -22.38 -39.00 -70.04
C ALA A 259 -22.07 -39.89 -71.26
N SER A 260 -21.90 -39.27 -72.44
CA SER A 260 -21.62 -40.00 -73.68
C SER A 260 -20.35 -40.86 -73.56
N ASN A 261 -20.40 -42.04 -74.18
CA ASN A 261 -19.34 -43.06 -74.12
C ASN A 261 -19.04 -43.56 -72.68
N LYS A 262 -20.02 -43.53 -71.77
CA LYS A 262 -19.98 -44.17 -70.44
C LYS A 262 -21.05 -45.25 -70.32
N THR A 263 -20.80 -46.24 -69.48
CA THR A 263 -21.66 -47.42 -69.31
C THR A 263 -22.52 -47.30 -68.05
N ALA A 264 -23.83 -47.45 -68.18
CA ALA A 264 -24.71 -47.74 -67.05
C ALA A 264 -24.64 -49.25 -66.74
N SER A 265 -23.93 -49.65 -65.68
CA SER A 265 -23.89 -51.05 -65.24
C SER A 265 -24.88 -51.30 -64.12
N MET A 266 -25.82 -52.21 -64.33
CA MET A 266 -26.78 -52.64 -63.31
C MET A 266 -26.25 -53.81 -62.46
N GLY A 267 -25.02 -54.30 -62.69
CA GLY A 267 -24.41 -55.37 -61.88
C GLY A 267 -25.15 -56.72 -61.90
N GLY A 268 -25.99 -56.97 -62.90
CA GLY A 268 -26.85 -58.16 -62.97
C GLY A 268 -28.19 -58.05 -62.22
N ASN A 269 -28.51 -56.88 -61.64
CA ASN A 269 -29.78 -56.65 -60.96
C ASN A 269 -30.95 -56.52 -61.95
N THR A 270 -32.16 -56.87 -61.49
CA THR A 270 -33.40 -56.66 -62.24
C THR A 270 -33.71 -55.16 -62.36
N VAL A 271 -33.94 -54.69 -63.58
CA VAL A 271 -34.53 -53.37 -63.83
C VAL A 271 -36.03 -53.56 -64.00
N THR A 272 -36.83 -52.85 -63.19
CA THR A 272 -38.30 -52.89 -63.24
C THR A 272 -38.85 -51.51 -63.61
N ASN A 273 -40.13 -51.47 -63.99
CA ASN A 273 -40.84 -50.23 -64.30
C ASN A 273 -40.20 -49.42 -65.47
N VAL A 274 -39.58 -50.14 -66.41
CA VAL A 274 -39.12 -49.63 -67.71
C VAL A 274 -40.37 -49.41 -68.58
N GLY A 275 -40.45 -48.26 -69.27
CA GLY A 275 -41.52 -48.00 -70.23
C GLY A 275 -41.35 -48.82 -71.52
N ASP A 276 -42.42 -48.97 -72.28
CA ASP A 276 -42.38 -49.66 -73.58
C ASP A 276 -41.49 -48.87 -74.56
N GLY A 277 -40.36 -49.46 -74.96
CA GLY A 277 -39.47 -48.90 -75.99
C GLY A 277 -40.00 -49.16 -77.40
N ASP A 278 -39.76 -48.23 -78.33
CA ASP A 278 -40.22 -48.36 -79.71
C ASP A 278 -39.47 -49.48 -80.48
N ILE A 279 -40.19 -50.17 -81.37
CA ILE A 279 -39.69 -51.30 -82.17
C ILE A 279 -39.49 -50.85 -83.63
N THR A 280 -38.53 -49.95 -83.83
CA THR A 280 -38.10 -49.46 -85.15
C THR A 280 -36.60 -49.69 -85.37
N GLU A 281 -36.15 -49.80 -86.64
CA GLU A 281 -34.74 -50.08 -86.98
C GLU A 281 -33.76 -49.00 -86.48
N THR A 282 -34.26 -47.83 -86.09
CA THR A 282 -33.48 -46.69 -85.56
C THR A 282 -33.64 -46.48 -84.05
N SER A 283 -34.43 -47.31 -83.36
CA SER A 283 -34.71 -47.16 -81.93
C SER A 283 -33.46 -47.38 -81.07
N THR A 284 -33.31 -46.57 -80.02
CA THR A 284 -32.29 -46.73 -78.98
C THR A 284 -32.89 -47.01 -77.60
N ASP A 285 -34.18 -47.33 -77.55
CA ASP A 285 -34.91 -47.55 -76.31
C ASP A 285 -34.64 -48.94 -75.70
N ALA A 286 -34.96 -49.09 -74.41
CA ALA A 286 -34.91 -50.39 -73.75
C ALA A 286 -36.18 -51.20 -74.06
N LEU A 287 -36.02 -52.38 -74.66
CA LEU A 287 -37.14 -53.26 -75.02
C LEU A 287 -37.44 -54.30 -73.92
N MET A 288 -38.68 -54.36 -73.47
CA MET A 288 -39.21 -55.45 -72.64
C MET A 288 -39.55 -56.68 -73.52
N VAL A 289 -38.68 -57.69 -73.55
CA VAL A 289 -38.90 -58.90 -74.37
C VAL A 289 -39.59 -60.02 -73.56
N ALA A 290 -40.90 -60.17 -73.72
CA ALA A 290 -41.66 -61.33 -73.26
C ALA A 290 -41.82 -62.36 -74.40
N ILE A 291 -40.98 -63.40 -74.44
CA ILE A 291 -41.05 -64.43 -75.50
C ILE A 291 -42.20 -65.41 -75.23
N PHE A 292 -43.36 -65.16 -75.84
CA PHE A 292 -44.44 -66.15 -75.94
C PHE A 292 -44.17 -67.15 -77.08
N ILE A 293 -43.60 -68.32 -76.75
CA ILE A 293 -43.49 -69.44 -77.71
C ILE A 293 -44.79 -70.25 -77.69
N THR A 294 -45.72 -69.91 -78.57
CA THR A 294 -46.91 -70.74 -78.82
C THR A 294 -46.56 -71.88 -79.76
N SER A 295 -46.24 -73.06 -79.21
CA SER A 295 -45.89 -74.26 -79.98
C SER A 295 -47.13 -74.90 -80.63
N CYS A 296 -47.41 -74.55 -81.89
CA CYS A 296 -48.42 -75.25 -82.68
C CYS A 296 -47.79 -76.44 -83.44
N LEU A 297 -48.21 -77.65 -83.08
CA LEU A 297 -47.64 -78.90 -83.58
C LEU A 297 -48.46 -79.40 -84.79
N GLN A 298 -47.87 -79.42 -86.00
CA GLN A 298 -48.01 -80.49 -87.02
C GLN A 298 -47.32 -80.09 -88.35
N ARG A 299 -46.33 -80.89 -88.72
CA ARG A 299 -45.68 -81.06 -90.04
C ARG A 299 -46.29 -80.36 -91.27
N GLN A 300 -45.52 -79.44 -91.87
CA GLN A 300 -44.90 -79.69 -93.18
C GLN A 300 -43.74 -78.72 -93.43
N THR A 301 -42.78 -79.15 -94.26
CA THR A 301 -41.50 -78.46 -94.50
C THR A 301 -41.71 -77.11 -95.19
N VAL A 302 -41.48 -76.01 -94.48
CA VAL A 302 -41.38 -74.66 -95.08
C VAL A 302 -40.03 -74.07 -94.71
N TYR A 303 -39.30 -73.63 -95.74
CA TYR A 303 -38.07 -72.86 -95.61
C TYR A 303 -38.32 -71.59 -94.78
N VAL A 304 -37.55 -71.38 -93.72
CA VAL A 304 -37.28 -70.03 -93.20
C VAL A 304 -35.78 -69.79 -93.35
N ILE A 305 -35.47 -68.75 -94.11
CA ILE A 305 -34.12 -68.45 -94.60
C ILE A 305 -33.27 -67.89 -93.45
N PHE A 306 -32.21 -68.61 -93.09
CA PHE A 306 -31.09 -68.05 -92.34
C PHE A 306 -30.27 -67.16 -93.28
N THR A 307 -30.53 -65.85 -93.29
CA THR A 307 -29.63 -64.88 -93.94
C THR A 307 -28.40 -64.66 -93.05
N LEU A 308 -27.43 -65.57 -93.18
CA LEU A 308 -26.11 -65.44 -92.56
C LEU A 308 -25.14 -64.86 -93.60
N ILE A 309 -25.03 -63.52 -93.67
CA ILE A 309 -24.06 -62.85 -94.55
C ILE A 309 -22.71 -62.77 -93.84
N LEU A 310 -21.68 -63.47 -94.36
CA LEU A 310 -20.31 -63.37 -93.86
C LEU A 310 -19.24 -63.53 -94.96
N GLN A 311 -18.37 -62.49 -95.05
CA GLN A 311 -17.05 -62.43 -95.71
C GLN A 311 -17.08 -62.27 -97.26
N LYS A 312 -16.14 -61.57 -97.94
CA LYS A 312 -14.99 -60.70 -97.55
C LYS A 312 -14.57 -59.77 -98.72
N PRO A 313 -13.54 -58.89 -98.56
CA PRO A 313 -12.27 -59.20 -99.24
C PRO A 313 -11.03 -59.22 -98.31
N ILE A 314 -9.94 -59.74 -98.88
CA ILE A 314 -8.64 -60.11 -98.25
C ILE A 314 -7.68 -58.90 -98.42
N HIS A 315 -6.74 -58.57 -97.50
CA HIS A 315 -5.34 -59.05 -97.61
C HIS A 315 -4.38 -58.75 -96.44
N ARG A 316 -3.40 -59.66 -96.37
CA ARG A 316 -2.01 -59.57 -95.86
C ARG A 316 -1.10 -60.03 -97.03
N LEU A 317 0.15 -59.62 -97.22
CA LEU A 317 1.01 -58.60 -96.57
C LEU A 317 2.25 -58.36 -97.49
N LEU A 318 2.94 -57.22 -97.32
CA LEU A 318 4.39 -57.02 -97.56
C LEU A 318 4.97 -56.86 -99.01
N ALA A 319 5.34 -55.60 -99.31
CA ALA A 319 6.64 -55.10 -99.83
C ALA A 319 7.30 -55.51 -101.19
N MET A 320 7.85 -54.45 -101.84
CA MET A 320 9.19 -54.34 -102.48
C MET A 320 9.35 -54.35 -104.04
N ILE A 321 10.17 -53.39 -104.52
CA ILE A 321 10.97 -53.30 -105.78
C ILE A 321 10.36 -52.71 -107.06
N ARG A 322 11.10 -51.69 -107.56
CA ARG A 322 11.07 -50.95 -108.86
C ARG A 322 9.91 -49.98 -109.11
#